data_AF-A0A6A7RW61-F1
#
_entry.id   AF-A0A6A7RW61-F1
#
_cell.length_a   1.000
_cell.length_b   1.000
_cell.length_c   1.000
_cell.angle_alpha   90.00
_cell.angle_beta   90.00
_cell.angle_gamma   90.00
#
_symmetry.space_group_name_H-M   'P 1'
#
loop_
_entity.id
_entity.type
_entity.pdbx_description
1 polymer ?
#
loop_
_entity_poly.entity_id
_entity_poly.type
_entity_poly.pdbx_seq_one_letter_code
_entity_poly.pdbx_strand_id
1 'polypeptide(L)'
;MPYLDTVSILIDALHKQIGPEHVLYRREVFPVAFRRDPDAVIYETDDKPETYALVCLSWNPYEIDRNRGDARKTVILPNQQAVQAQMDMDNFEWIAEFR
;
A
#
# COMPACT_ATOMS: atom_id res chain seq x y z
N MET A 1 -3.70 -4.58 22.32
CA MET A 1 -4.57 -4.16 21.19
C MET A 1 -3.72 -4.24 19.92
N PRO A 2 -3.79 -5.35 19.16
CA PRO A 2 -2.83 -5.66 18.10
C PRO A 2 -2.93 -4.79 16.82
N TYR A 3 -3.99 -3.99 16.68
CA TYR A 3 -4.22 -3.17 15.48
C TYR A 3 -3.33 -1.93 15.38
N LEU A 4 -2.95 -1.33 16.52
CA LEU A 4 -2.10 -0.12 16.56
C LEU A 4 -0.64 -0.45 16.19
N ASP A 5 -0.15 -1.62 16.60
CA ASP A 5 1.18 -2.10 16.25
C ASP A 5 1.31 -2.30 14.73
N THR A 6 0.34 -2.96 14.10
CA THR A 6 0.38 -3.23 12.65
C THR A 6 0.36 -1.94 11.83
N VAL A 7 -0.50 -0.97 12.16
CA VAL A 7 -0.56 0.32 11.46
C VAL A 7 0.77 1.07 11.55
N SER A 8 1.38 1.09 12.75
CA SER A 8 2.66 1.77 12.97
C SER A 8 3.80 1.11 12.19
N ILE A 9 3.82 -0.23 12.14
CA ILE A 9 4.82 -1.00 11.38
C ILE A 9 4.73 -0.68 9.88
N LEU A 10 3.53 -0.53 9.34
CA LEU A 10 3.31 -0.27 7.91
C LEU A 10 3.72 1.15 7.51
N ILE A 11 3.37 2.14 8.34
CA ILE A 11 3.78 3.53 8.11
C ILE A 11 5.31 3.64 8.19
N ASP A 12 5.94 2.96 9.16
CA ASP A 12 7.40 2.90 9.27
C ASP A 12 8.06 2.19 8.06
N ALA A 13 7.51 1.05 7.63
CA ALA A 13 7.98 0.33 6.45
C ALA A 13 7.85 1.18 5.17
N LEU A 14 6.72 1.90 5.02
CA LEU A 14 6.51 2.85 3.94
C LEU A 14 7.61 3.92 3.96
N HIS A 15 7.80 4.62 5.08
CA HIS A 15 8.82 5.67 5.22
C HIS A 15 10.25 5.18 4.98
N LYS A 16 10.56 3.92 5.29
CA LYS A 16 11.86 3.30 5.00
C LYS A 16 12.07 3.03 3.52
N GLN A 17 11.01 2.73 2.76
CA GLN A 17 11.10 2.38 1.35
C GLN A 17 10.97 3.59 0.40
N ILE A 18 10.19 4.59 0.81
CA ILE A 18 9.92 5.77 -0.02
C ILE A 18 11.00 6.83 0.14
N GLY A 19 11.41 7.43 -0.97
CA GLY A 19 12.37 8.53 -1.01
C GLY A 19 11.68 9.89 -1.22
N PRO A 20 12.46 10.99 -1.28
CA PRO A 20 11.94 12.34 -1.45
C PRO A 20 11.11 12.58 -2.72
N GLU A 21 11.28 11.75 -3.74
CA GLU A 21 10.53 11.81 -5.00
C GLU A 21 9.15 11.10 -4.92
N HIS A 22 8.85 10.44 -3.80
CA HIS A 22 7.60 9.72 -3.61
C HIS A 22 6.47 10.67 -3.19
N VAL A 23 5.29 10.47 -3.77
CA VAL A 23 4.09 11.28 -3.49
C VAL A 23 3.67 11.32 -2.01
N LEU A 24 3.94 10.25 -1.28
CA LEU A 24 3.64 10.12 0.16
C LEU A 24 4.80 10.56 1.07
N TYR A 25 5.92 11.04 0.51
CA TYR A 25 7.10 11.36 1.32
C TYR A 25 6.81 12.54 2.26
N ARG A 26 7.07 12.33 3.56
CA ARG A 26 6.80 13.31 4.64
C ARG A 26 5.35 13.79 4.71
N ARG A 27 4.40 12.99 4.22
CA ARG A 27 2.97 13.25 4.41
C ARG A 27 2.43 12.43 5.56
N GLU A 28 1.42 12.96 6.23
CA GLU A 28 0.66 12.19 7.20
C GLU A 28 -0.24 11.23 6.43
N VAL A 29 -0.02 9.93 6.62
CA VAL A 29 -0.69 8.87 5.87
C VAL A 29 -1.25 7.80 6.80
N PHE A 30 -2.40 7.26 6.41
CA PHE A 30 -3.08 6.20 7.12
C PHE A 30 -3.33 5.00 6.20
N PRO A 31 -2.99 3.78 6.61
CA PRO A 31 -3.35 2.58 5.85
C PRO A 31 -4.87 2.37 5.97
N VAL A 32 -5.58 2.50 4.85
CA VAL A 32 -7.05 2.38 4.79
C VAL A 32 -7.51 1.00 4.36
N ALA A 33 -6.68 0.27 3.64
CA ALA A 33 -7.02 -1.08 3.20
C ALA A 33 -5.80 -1.95 2.89
N PHE A 34 -5.96 -3.25 3.15
CA PHE A 34 -5.00 -4.31 2.89
C PHE A 34 -5.45 -5.11 1.68
N ARG A 35 -4.58 -5.26 0.66
CA ARG A 35 -4.82 -6.30 -0.35
C ARG A 35 -4.62 -7.67 0.28
N ARG A 36 -5.21 -8.70 -0.34
CA ARG A 36 -4.93 -10.10 0.06
C ARG A 36 -3.52 -10.54 -0.34
N ASP A 37 -2.93 -9.83 -1.29
CA ASP A 37 -1.50 -9.88 -1.57
C ASP A 37 -0.74 -9.25 -0.37
N PRO A 38 0.14 -10.00 0.33
CA PRO A 38 0.72 -9.58 1.61
C PRO A 38 1.61 -8.34 1.51
N ASP A 39 2.01 -7.97 0.29
CA ASP A 39 2.95 -6.89 0.01
C ASP A 39 2.27 -5.61 -0.47
N ALA A 40 0.94 -5.50 -0.54
CA ALA A 40 0.27 -4.30 -1.09
C ALA A 40 -0.74 -3.64 -0.14
N VAL A 41 -0.52 -2.35 0.15
CA VAL A 41 -1.29 -1.56 1.11
C VAL A 41 -1.75 -0.25 0.47
N ILE A 42 -3.01 0.12 0.70
CA ILE A 42 -3.55 1.41 0.27
C ILE A 42 -3.44 2.40 1.41
N TYR A 43 -2.80 3.53 1.12
CA TYR A 43 -2.65 4.67 2.02
C TYR A 43 -3.56 5.82 1.60
N GLU A 44 -4.11 6.52 2.57
CA GLU A 44 -4.80 7.81 2.42
C GLU A 44 -3.96 8.90 3.08
N THR A 45 -3.86 10.07 2.46
CA THR A 45 -3.24 11.25 3.06
C THR A 45 -4.28 12.10 3.79
N ASP A 46 -3.92 12.69 4.93
CA ASP A 46 -4.79 13.66 5.64
C ASP A 46 -4.94 15.01 4.89
N ASP A 47 -4.03 15.30 3.96
CA ASP A 47 -4.07 16.52 3.15
C ASP A 47 -5.34 16.63 2.29
N LYS A 48 -5.82 17.87 2.06
CA LYS A 48 -6.88 18.15 1.09
C LYS A 48 -6.30 18.69 -0.23
N PRO A 49 -6.65 18.11 -1.39
CA PRO A 49 -7.54 16.95 -1.57
C PRO A 49 -6.90 15.63 -1.12
N GLU A 50 -7.71 14.75 -0.54
CA GLU A 50 -7.30 13.42 -0.08
C GLU A 50 -6.68 12.65 -1.24
N THR A 51 -5.48 12.14 -1.03
CA THR A 51 -4.75 11.34 -2.02
C THR A 51 -4.73 9.90 -1.57
N TYR A 52 -5.24 9.01 -2.42
CA TYR A 52 -5.18 7.58 -2.20
C TYR A 52 -4.04 6.99 -3.02
N ALA A 53 -3.18 6.21 -2.38
CA ALA A 53 -2.04 5.58 -3.03
C ALA A 53 -1.94 4.11 -2.64
N LEU A 54 -2.06 3.24 -3.64
CA LEU A 54 -1.71 1.83 -3.51
C LEU A 54 -0.19 1.71 -3.60
N VAL A 55 0.43 1.21 -2.54
CA VAL A 55 1.87 1.00 -2.47
C VAL A 55 2.14 -0.48 -2.26
N CYS A 56 2.89 -1.08 -3.20
CA CYS A 56 3.50 -2.38 -2.97
C CYS A 56 4.73 -2.22 -2.06
N LEU A 57 4.57 -2.50 -0.78
CA LEU A 57 5.66 -2.61 0.17
C LEU A 57 6.34 -3.96 0.00
N SER A 58 7.63 -3.98 -0.32
CA SER A 58 8.41 -5.24 -0.41
C SER A 58 8.73 -5.87 0.96
N TRP A 59 7.89 -5.65 1.97
CA TRP A 59 8.22 -5.93 3.36
C TRP A 59 7.58 -7.23 3.86
N ASN A 60 8.18 -8.35 3.44
CA ASN A 60 8.15 -9.57 4.22
C ASN A 60 9.21 -9.43 5.34
N PRO A 61 8.88 -9.55 6.64
CA PRO A 61 9.89 -9.56 7.72
C PRO A 61 10.88 -10.74 7.63
N TYR A 62 10.65 -11.68 6.71
CA TYR A 62 11.49 -12.87 6.50
C TYR A 62 12.26 -12.92 5.17
N GLU A 63 12.01 -12.03 4.20
CA GLU A 63 12.67 -12.10 2.90
C GLU A 63 13.09 -10.73 2.39
N ILE A 64 14.35 -10.39 2.64
CA ILE A 64 15.06 -9.31 1.95
C ILE A 64 15.57 -9.91 0.64
N ASP A 65 14.74 -9.98 -0.39
CA ASP A 65 15.24 -10.21 -1.75
C ASP A 65 15.66 -8.87 -2.37
N ARG A 66 16.99 -8.70 -2.47
CA ARG A 66 17.69 -7.49 -2.92
C ARG A 66 17.67 -7.30 -4.44
N ASN A 67 16.74 -7.89 -5.18
CA ASN A 67 16.84 -7.90 -6.64
C ASN A 67 15.53 -7.74 -7.42
N ARG A 68 14.78 -6.65 -7.15
CA ARG A 68 13.87 -6.07 -8.14
C ARG A 68 14.11 -4.58 -8.29
N GLY A 69 15.03 -4.25 -9.19
CA GLY A 69 15.29 -2.90 -9.67
C GLY A 69 14.22 -2.36 -10.63
N ASP A 70 12.94 -2.69 -10.44
CA ASP A 70 11.90 -2.24 -11.36
C ASP A 70 10.62 -1.83 -10.62
N ALA A 71 10.44 -0.52 -10.53
CA ALA A 71 9.26 0.20 -10.07
C ALA A 71 8.78 -0.13 -8.65
N ARG A 72 9.03 0.83 -7.74
CA ARG A 72 8.08 1.19 -6.69
C ARG A 72 6.72 1.41 -7.37
N LYS A 73 5.90 0.34 -7.52
CA LYS A 73 4.59 0.42 -8.15
C LYS A 73 3.64 1.11 -7.19
N THR A 74 3.73 2.43 -7.15
CA THR A 74 2.77 3.27 -6.46
C THR A 74 1.72 3.70 -7.47
N VAL A 75 0.49 3.26 -7.27
CA VAL A 75 -0.64 3.63 -8.12
C VAL A 75 -1.49 4.65 -7.36
N ILE A 76 -1.67 5.83 -7.96
CA ILE A 76 -2.53 6.87 -7.39
C ILE A 76 -3.97 6.57 -7.79
N LEU A 77 -4.81 6.47 -6.77
CA LEU A 77 -6.24 6.24 -6.91
C LEU A 77 -6.94 7.60 -6.77
N PRO A 78 -7.81 7.97 -7.72
CA PRO A 78 -8.39 9.31 -7.76
C PRO A 78 -9.43 9.57 -6.65
N ASN A 79 -10.00 8.51 -6.06
CA ASN A 79 -11.02 8.60 -5.02
C ASN A 79 -11.23 7.25 -4.32
N GLN A 80 -12.01 7.27 -3.24
CA GLN A 80 -12.42 6.08 -2.49
C GLN A 80 -13.20 5.04 -3.34
N GLN A 81 -13.94 5.46 -4.38
CA GLN A 81 -14.61 4.49 -5.26
C GLN A 81 -13.59 3.68 -6.08
N ALA A 82 -12.49 4.30 -6.49
CA ALA A 82 -11.39 3.60 -7.15
C ALA A 82 -10.65 2.66 -6.19
N VAL A 83 -10.52 3.02 -4.90
CA VAL A 83 -10.04 2.10 -3.85
C VAL A 83 -10.93 0.87 -3.77
N GLN A 84 -12.25 1.05 -3.73
CA GLN A 84 -13.19 -0.06 -3.66
C GLN A 84 -13.18 -0.94 -4.93
N ALA A 85 -13.11 -0.32 -6.11
CA ALA A 85 -13.01 -1.05 -7.38
C ALA A 85 -11.70 -1.85 -7.48
N GLN A 86 -10.59 -1.31 -6.98
CA GLN A 86 -9.32 -2.02 -6.93
C GLN A 86 -9.38 -3.23 -6.00
N MET A 87 -10.05 -3.09 -4.85
CA MET A 87 -10.27 -4.18 -3.90
C MET A 87 -11.18 -5.28 -4.45
N ASP A 88 -12.23 -4.90 -5.18
CA ASP A 88 -13.15 -5.84 -5.82
C ASP A 88 -12.46 -6.62 -6.95
N MET A 89 -11.67 -5.94 -7.77
CA MET A 89 -10.87 -6.55 -8.84
C MET A 89 -9.83 -7.52 -8.28
N ASP A 90 -9.11 -7.14 -7.23
CA ASP A 90 -8.16 -8.01 -6.53
C ASP A 90 -8.84 -9.27 -5.98
N ASN A 91 -10.00 -9.11 -5.36
CA ASN A 91 -10.79 -10.24 -4.86
C ASN A 91 -11.26 -11.16 -6.01
N PHE A 92 -11.58 -10.60 -7.19
CA PHE A 92 -12.00 -11.37 -8.35
C PHE A 92 -10.85 -12.13 -9.01
N GLU A 93 -9.68 -11.49 -9.20
CA GLU A 93 -8.47 -12.14 -9.74
C GLU A 93 -8.04 -13.32 -8.86
N TRP A 94 -8.11 -13.18 -7.54
CA TRP A 94 -7.80 -14.26 -6.60
C TRP A 94 -8.78 -15.44 -6.68
N ILE A 95 -10.09 -15.18 -6.76
CA ILE A 95 -11.10 -16.25 -6.93
C ILE A 95 -10.86 -17.01 -8.25
N ALA A 96 -10.40 -16.31 -9.29
CA ALA A 96 -10.11 -16.91 -10.59
C ALA A 96 -8.82 -17.76 -10.59
N GLU A 97 -7.80 -17.35 -9.83
CA GLU A 97 -6.53 -18.09 -9.72
C GLU A 97 -6.65 -19.39 -8.91
N PHE A 98 -7.57 -19.45 -7.95
CA PHE A 98 -7.82 -20.62 -7.09
C PHE A 98 -8.98 -21.52 -7.56
N ARG A 99 -9.39 -21.45 -8.83
CA ARG A 99 -10.46 -22.29 -9.40
C ARG A 99 -9.97 -23.49 -10.19
#